data_AF-A0AAP3ELF8-F1
#
_entry.id   AF-A0AAP3ELF8-F1
#
_cell.length_a   1.000
_cell.length_b   1.000
_cell.length_c   1.000
_cell.angle_alpha   90.00
_cell.angle_beta   90.00
_cell.angle_gamma   90.00
#
_symmetry.space_group_name_H-M   'P 1'
#
loop_
_entity.id
_entity.type
_entity.pdbx_description
1 polymer ?
#
loop_
_entity_poly.entity_id
_entity_poly.type
_entity_poly.pdbx_seq_one_letter_code
_entity_poly.pdbx_strand_id
1 'polypeptide(L)'
;MAKLPRRKCANKECRQWFHPVRETQTVCGYECASAVGKEQTRKAREAAQRKESAKQRATEKKERAAWRQRKAAVKPLKHWIDLTQSAVNDICRET
;
A
#
# COMPACT_ATOMS: atom_id res chain seq x y z
N MET A 1 -7.12 -0.34 -49.29
CA MET A 1 -6.28 -0.14 -48.10
C MET A 1 -5.75 -1.49 -47.63
N ALA A 2 -4.46 -1.60 -47.29
CA ALA A 2 -3.90 -2.84 -46.77
C ALA A 2 -4.52 -3.15 -45.40
N LYS A 3 -4.96 -4.40 -45.20
CA LYS A 3 -5.47 -4.85 -43.90
C LYS A 3 -4.30 -4.89 -42.91
N LEU A 4 -4.50 -4.35 -41.71
CA LEU A 4 -3.52 -4.49 -40.65
C LEU A 4 -3.32 -5.97 -40.29
N PRO A 5 -2.11 -6.32 -39.78
CA PRO A 5 -1.84 -7.68 -39.33
C PRO A 5 -2.84 -8.11 -38.26
N ARG A 6 -3.22 -9.39 -38.31
CA ARG A 6 -4.17 -9.97 -37.35
C ARG A 6 -3.60 -9.88 -35.95
N ARG A 7 -4.46 -9.54 -35.00
CA ARG A 7 -4.14 -9.49 -33.57
C ARG A 7 -5.09 -10.39 -32.80
N LYS A 8 -4.64 -10.85 -31.63
CA LYS A 8 -5.46 -11.62 -30.70
C LYS A 8 -6.15 -10.67 -29.72
N CYS A 9 -7.45 -10.86 -29.48
CA CYS A 9 -8.22 -10.02 -28.57
C CYS A 9 -7.63 -10.05 -27.15
N ALA A 10 -7.47 -8.86 -26.54
CA ALA A 10 -6.95 -8.71 -25.18
C ALA A 10 -7.90 -9.20 -24.07
N ASN A 11 -9.19 -9.38 -24.39
CA ASN A 11 -10.13 -10.00 -23.47
C ASN A 11 -9.78 -11.49 -23.28
N LYS A 12 -9.54 -11.90 -22.01
CA LYS A 12 -9.11 -13.25 -21.65
C LYS A 12 -10.10 -14.34 -22.08
N GLU A 13 -11.39 -14.02 -22.05
CA GLU A 13 -12.48 -14.93 -22.40
C GLU A 13 -12.61 -15.09 -23.92
N CYS A 14 -12.47 -13.99 -24.69
CA CYS A 14 -12.67 -14.04 -26.14
C CYS A 14 -11.43 -14.61 -26.87
N ARG A 15 -10.25 -14.02 -26.67
CA ARG A 15 -8.97 -14.41 -27.29
C ARG A 15 -9.01 -14.74 -28.81
N GLN A 16 -10.02 -14.27 -29.53
CA GLN A 16 -10.18 -14.50 -30.97
C GLN A 16 -9.20 -13.66 -31.79
N TRP A 17 -8.78 -14.19 -32.94
CA TRP A 17 -8.00 -13.45 -33.93
C TRP A 17 -8.88 -12.53 -34.77
N PHE A 18 -8.58 -11.24 -34.82
CA PHE A 18 -9.30 -10.24 -35.59
C PHE A 18 -8.36 -9.35 -36.39
N HIS A 19 -8.87 -8.71 -37.45
CA HIS A 19 -8.16 -7.65 -38.17
C HIS A 19 -8.51 -6.30 -37.53
N PRO A 20 -7.55 -5.61 -36.91
CA PRO A 20 -7.82 -4.32 -36.29
C PRO A 20 -8.11 -3.27 -37.36
N VAL A 21 -9.07 -2.39 -37.07
CA VAL A 21 -9.39 -1.22 -37.91
C VAL A 21 -8.37 -0.10 -37.70
N ARG A 22 -7.82 -0.01 -36.48
CA ARG A 22 -6.83 0.99 -36.06
C ARG A 22 -5.65 0.30 -35.39
N GLU A 23 -4.46 0.87 -35.50
CA GLU A 23 -3.25 0.30 -34.92
C GLU A 23 -3.30 0.17 -33.38
N THR A 24 -4.04 1.03 -32.70
CA THR A 24 -4.22 0.99 -31.24
C THR A 24 -5.34 0.06 -30.77
N GLN A 25 -6.07 -0.58 -31.70
CA GLN A 25 -7.17 -1.48 -31.35
C GLN A 25 -6.64 -2.80 -30.80
N THR A 26 -6.96 -3.08 -29.54
CA THR A 26 -6.52 -4.28 -28.80
C THR A 26 -7.61 -5.33 -28.63
N VAL A 27 -8.87 -4.98 -28.94
CA VAL A 27 -10.05 -5.81 -28.72
C VAL A 27 -10.87 -5.92 -30.00
N CYS A 28 -11.50 -7.09 -30.19
CA CYS A 28 -12.26 -7.41 -31.39
C CYS A 28 -13.58 -6.62 -31.50
N GLY A 29 -14.12 -6.09 -30.40
CA GLY A 29 -15.40 -5.39 -30.38
C GLY A 29 -15.67 -4.65 -29.07
N TYR A 30 -16.81 -3.96 -29.00
CA TYR A 30 -17.18 -3.08 -27.88
C TYR A 30 -17.38 -3.81 -26.55
N GLU A 31 -17.97 -5.00 -26.55
CA GLU A 31 -18.18 -5.79 -25.33
C GLU A 31 -16.84 -6.19 -24.69
N CYS A 32 -15.89 -6.62 -25.53
CA CYS A 32 -14.52 -6.92 -25.09
C CYS A 32 -13.78 -5.67 -24.61
N ALA A 33 -14.02 -4.51 -25.24
CA ALA A 33 -13.47 -3.23 -24.78
C ALA A 33 -13.97 -2.88 -23.37
N SER A 34 -15.27 -3.03 -23.15
CA SER A 34 -15.92 -2.77 -21.87
C SER A 34 -15.42 -3.71 -20.78
N ALA A 35 -15.26 -5.01 -21.07
CA ALA A 35 -14.72 -5.98 -20.13
C ALA A 35 -13.28 -5.65 -19.72
N VAL A 36 -12.41 -5.35 -20.69
CA VAL A 36 -11.01 -4.97 -20.44
C VAL A 36 -10.93 -3.64 -19.67
N GLY A 37 -11.75 -2.66 -20.02
CA GLY A 37 -11.79 -1.36 -19.33
C GLY A 37 -12.22 -1.47 -17.86
N LYS A 38 -13.23 -2.31 -17.57
CA LYS A 38 -13.65 -2.62 -16.18
C LYS A 38 -12.52 -3.27 -15.39
N GLU A 39 -11.84 -4.25 -15.99
CA GLU A 39 -10.70 -4.93 -15.36
C GLU A 39 -9.54 -3.99 -15.07
N GLN A 40 -9.17 -3.13 -16.03
CA GLN A 40 -8.11 -2.14 -15.86
C GLN A 40 -8.47 -1.13 -14.75
N THR A 41 -9.73 -0.68 -14.71
CA THR A 41 -10.22 0.23 -13.68
C THR A 41 -10.15 -0.43 -12.30
N ARG A 42 -10.54 -1.70 -12.17
CA ARG A 42 -10.42 -2.47 -10.93
C ARG A 42 -8.98 -2.51 -10.44
N LYS A 43 -8.05 -2.91 -11.32
CA LYS A 43 -6.61 -2.97 -10.98
C LYS A 43 -6.05 -1.61 -10.57
N ALA A 44 -6.46 -0.53 -11.25
CA ALA A 44 -6.02 0.82 -10.91
C ALA A 44 -6.50 1.24 -9.52
N ARG A 45 -7.75 0.92 -9.16
CA ARG A 45 -8.31 1.16 -7.82
C ARG A 45 -7.56 0.37 -6.74
N GLU A 46 -7.32 -0.92 -6.96
CA GLU A 46 -6.54 -1.75 -6.04
C GLU A 46 -5.11 -1.24 -5.86
N ALA A 47 -4.45 -0.83 -6.95
CA ALA A 47 -3.11 -0.26 -6.90
C ALA A 47 -3.09 1.07 -6.12
N ALA A 48 -4.11 1.90 -6.27
CA ALA A 48 -4.25 3.14 -5.49
C ALA A 48 -4.42 2.85 -3.99
N GLN A 49 -5.27 1.90 -3.62
CA GLN A 49 -5.47 1.49 -2.22
C GLN A 49 -4.19 0.91 -1.60
N ARG A 50 -3.43 0.10 -2.35
CA ARG A 50 -2.13 -0.42 -1.88
C ARG A 50 -1.11 0.68 -1.68
N LYS A 51 -1.06 1.68 -2.55
CA LYS A 51 -0.16 2.84 -2.39
C LYS A 51 -0.54 3.65 -1.15
N GLU A 52 -1.82 3.86 -0.90
CA GLU A 52 -2.28 4.63 0.27
C GLU A 52 -1.96 3.91 1.58
N SER A 53 -2.30 2.62 1.67
CA SER A 53 -1.95 1.81 2.86
C SER A 53 -0.43 1.70 3.08
N ALA A 54 0.37 1.65 2.02
CA ALA A 54 1.83 1.66 2.14
C ALA A 54 2.35 2.98 2.73
N LYS A 55 1.76 4.13 2.33
CA LYS A 55 2.11 5.44 2.90
C LYS A 55 1.77 5.50 4.39
N GLN A 56 0.57 5.08 4.77
CA GLN A 56 0.12 5.04 6.18
C GLN A 56 1.05 4.17 7.04
N ARG A 57 1.40 2.97 6.58
CA ARG A 57 2.34 2.10 7.29
C ARG A 57 3.73 2.73 7.43
N ALA A 58 4.19 3.46 6.42
CA ALA A 58 5.47 4.15 6.45
C ALA A 58 5.48 5.30 7.45
N THR A 59 4.41 6.08 7.54
CA THR A 59 4.28 7.17 8.54
C THR A 59 4.24 6.59 9.95
N GLU A 60 3.40 5.58 10.22
CA GLU A 60 3.32 4.92 11.52
C GLU A 60 4.66 4.29 11.93
N LYS A 61 5.43 3.74 10.99
CA LYS A 61 6.76 3.18 11.28
C LYS A 61 7.73 4.27 11.70
N LYS A 62 7.71 5.44 11.04
CA LYS A 62 8.54 6.60 11.40
C LYS A 62 8.17 7.15 12.77
N GLU A 63 6.88 7.30 13.05
CA GLU A 63 6.38 7.77 14.35
C GLU A 63 6.75 6.82 15.48
N ARG A 64 6.56 5.51 15.28
CA ARG A 64 7.00 4.50 16.27
C ARG A 64 8.51 4.53 16.49
N ALA A 65 9.30 4.72 15.45
CA ALA A 65 10.75 4.85 15.58
C ALA A 65 11.12 6.10 16.39
N ALA A 66 10.52 7.25 16.09
CA ALA A 66 10.74 8.48 16.84
C ALA A 66 10.32 8.35 18.32
N TRP A 67 9.18 7.72 18.60
CA TRP A 67 8.73 7.43 19.96
C TRP A 67 9.71 6.52 20.72
N ARG A 68 10.21 5.46 20.07
CA ARG A 68 11.21 4.57 20.67
C ARG A 68 12.51 5.32 21.00
N GLN A 69 12.96 6.24 20.14
CA GLN A 69 14.14 7.05 20.40
C GLN A 69 13.93 7.99 21.60
N ARG A 70 12.79 8.69 21.67
CA ARG A 70 12.43 9.53 22.83
C ARG A 70 12.41 8.71 24.12
N LYS A 71 11.80 7.52 24.10
CA LYS A 71 11.75 6.63 25.26
C LYS A 71 13.14 6.12 25.66
N ALA A 72 14.00 5.79 24.70
CA ALA A 72 15.36 5.35 24.97
C ALA A 72 16.20 6.44 25.64
N ALA A 73 16.06 7.70 25.22
CA ALA A 73 16.75 8.84 25.83
C ALA A 73 16.34 9.08 27.30
N VAL A 74 15.06 8.87 27.64
CA VAL A 74 14.53 9.08 29.00
C VAL A 74 14.71 7.85 29.91
N LYS A 75 14.92 6.66 29.35
CA LYS A 75 15.01 5.40 30.11
C LYS A 75 16.07 5.41 31.22
N PRO A 76 17.30 5.93 31.03
CA PRO A 76 18.29 6.00 32.10
C PRO A 76 17.85 6.91 33.26
N LEU A 77 17.24 8.06 32.97
CA LEU A 77 16.73 8.99 33.98
C LEU A 77 15.58 8.37 34.77
N LYS A 78 14.68 7.66 34.10
CA LYS A 78 13.55 6.99 34.75
C LYS A 78 14.00 5.95 35.77
N HIS A 79 15.06 5.19 35.49
CA HIS A 79 15.59 4.20 36.44
C HIS A 79 15.98 4.84 37.77
N TRP A 80 16.69 5.97 37.72
CA TRP A 80 17.11 6.70 38.93
C TRP A 80 15.93 7.32 39.66
N ILE A 81 14.96 7.90 38.95
CA ILE A 81 13.73 8.44 39.55
C ILE A 81 12.97 7.33 40.29
N ASP A 82 12.76 6.19 39.65
CA ASP A 82 12.04 5.05 40.23
C ASP A 82 12.78 4.53 41.49
N LEU A 83 14.11 4.42 41.44
CA LEU A 83 14.93 4.00 42.60
C LEU A 83 14.84 4.99 43.76
N THR A 84 14.89 6.29 43.47
CA THR A 84 14.80 7.35 44.48
C THR A 84 13.42 7.39 45.12
N GLN A 85 12.37 7.19 44.32
CA GLN A 85 11.00 7.15 44.81
C GLN A 85 10.75 5.94 45.70
N SER A 86 11.30 4.76 45.38
CA SER A 86 11.28 3.60 46.28
C SER A 86 11.98 3.90 47.60
N ALA A 87 13.19 4.46 47.56
CA ALA A 87 13.94 4.78 48.78
C ALA A 87 13.20 5.76 49.70
N VAL A 88 12.58 6.81 49.13
CA VAL A 88 11.76 7.76 49.91
C VAL A 88 10.51 7.08 50.48
N ASN A 89 9.84 6.23 49.70
CA ASN A 89 8.66 5.50 50.16
C ASN A 89 8.99 4.55 51.32
N ASP A 90 10.15 3.90 51.28
CA ASP A 90 10.59 3.00 52.35
C ASP A 90 10.87 3.77 53.63
N ILE A 91 11.55 4.93 53.55
CA ILE A 91 11.74 5.83 54.71
C ILE A 91 10.39 6.25 55.29
N CYS A 92 9.45 6.73 54.47
CA CYS A 92 8.12 7.15 54.92
C CYS A 92 7.26 6.01 55.49
N ARG A 93 7.58 4.75 55.18
CA ARG A 93 6.87 3.59 55.74
C ARG A 93 7.45 3.17 57.09
N GLU A 94 8.74 3.41 57.31
CA GLU A 94 9.46 3.05 58.54
C GLU A 94 9.39 4.16 59.62
N THR A 95 9.16 5.41 59.25
CA THR A 95 8.84 6.55 60.15
C THR A 95 7.34 6.68 60.39
#